data_AF-A0A3S1MJ59-F1
#
_entry.id   AF-A0A3S1MJ59-F1
#
_cell.length_a   1.000
_cell.length_b   1.000
_cell.length_c   1.000
_cell.angle_alpha   90.00
_cell.angle_beta   90.00
_cell.angle_gamma   90.00
#
_symmetry.space_group_name_H-M   'P 1'
#
loop_
_entity.id
_entity.type
_entity.pdbx_description
1 polymer ?
#
loop_
_entity_poly.entity_id
_entity_poly.type
_entity_poly.pdbx_seq_one_letter_code
_entity_poly.pdbx_strand_id
1 'polypeptide(L)'
;MADNAVFIVDDLISTGGTMLRAALACRERGARTIHAIATHGLFGKGADVLFGSQAIDRTIVTDSVDLVAVTKARYPQAPLDIVPST
;
A
#
# COMPACT_ATOMS: atom_id res chain seq x y z
N MET A 1 -11.70 14.05 19.37
CA MET A 1 -10.83 12.86 19.26
C MET A 1 -10.06 13.00 17.97
N ALA A 2 -8.72 13.00 18.01
CA ALA A 2 -7.94 13.09 16.78
C ALA A 2 -8.20 11.85 15.90
N ASP A 3 -8.27 12.04 14.59
CA ASP A 3 -8.23 10.95 13.62
C ASP A 3 -6.89 10.24 13.72
N ASN A 4 -6.90 9.02 14.28
CA ASN A 4 -5.73 8.16 14.46
C ASN A 4 -5.36 7.51 13.13
N ALA A 5 -5.01 8.35 12.16
CA ALA A 5 -4.47 7.93 10.88
C ALA A 5 -2.99 7.57 11.05
N VAL A 6 -2.59 6.44 10.47
CA VAL A 6 -1.21 5.98 10.42
C VAL A 6 -0.74 5.99 8.98
N PHE A 7 0.45 6.53 8.75
CA PHE A 7 1.12 6.54 7.46
C PHE A 7 2.38 5.68 7.59
N ILE A 8 2.43 4.59 6.84
CA ILE A 8 3.59 3.72 6.75
C ILE A 8 4.31 4.10 5.47
N VAL A 9 5.51 4.65 5.59
CA VAL A 9 6.27 5.20 4.48
C VAL A 9 7.54 4.40 4.28
N ASP A 10 7.83 4.04 3.05
CA ASP A 10 9.06 3.37 2.64
C ASP A 10 9.48 3.88 1.26
N ASP A 11 10.66 3.53 0.77
CA ASP A 11 11.07 3.87 -0.58
C ASP A 11 10.39 2.96 -1.62
N LEU A 12 10.21 1.68 -1.28
CA LEU A 12 9.76 0.63 -2.19
C LEU A 12 8.79 -0.37 -1.54
N ILE A 13 7.77 -0.78 -2.29
CA ILE A 13 6.90 -1.91 -1.97
C ILE A 13 7.12 -3.02 -3.01
N SER A 14 7.78 -4.11 -2.60
CA SER A 14 8.03 -5.28 -3.45
C SER A 14 6.81 -6.21 -3.52
N THR A 15 6.48 -6.90 -2.42
CA THR A 15 5.28 -7.75 -2.29
C THR A 15 4.24 -7.17 -1.34
N GLY A 16 4.61 -6.16 -0.54
CA GLY A 16 3.74 -5.58 0.48
C GLY A 16 3.66 -6.35 1.80
N GLY A 17 4.33 -7.49 1.96
CA GLY A 17 4.29 -8.26 3.21
C GLY A 17 4.79 -7.47 4.44
N THR A 18 5.82 -6.63 4.29
CA THR A 18 6.30 -5.75 5.38
C THR A 18 5.26 -4.69 5.74
N MET A 19 4.69 -4.01 4.74
CA MET A 19 3.61 -3.02 4.92
C MET A 19 2.41 -3.62 5.63
N LEU A 20 1.99 -4.82 5.22
CA LEU A 20 0.85 -5.52 5.81
C LEU A 20 1.08 -5.82 7.30
N ARG A 21 2.25 -6.35 7.67
CA ARG A 21 2.57 -6.64 9.08
C ARG A 21 2.57 -5.38 9.93
N ALA A 22 3.15 -4.30 9.42
CA ALA A 22 3.14 -3.01 10.10
C ALA A 22 1.71 -2.48 10.26
N ALA A 23 0.89 -2.56 9.21
CA ALA A 23 -0.51 -2.15 9.24
C ALA A 23 -1.33 -2.94 10.27
N LEU A 24 -1.19 -4.28 10.30
CA LEU A 24 -1.87 -5.12 11.29
C LEU A 24 -1.47 -4.74 12.73
N ALA A 25 -0.17 -4.55 12.97
CA ALA A 25 0.33 -4.12 14.28
C ALA A 25 -0.20 -2.73 14.70
N CYS A 26 -0.46 -1.84 13.74
CA CYS A 26 -1.08 -0.55 13.97
C CYS A 26 -2.59 -0.67 14.23
N ARG A 27 -3.31 -1.54 13.50
CA ARG A 27 -4.73 -1.84 13.75
C ARG A 27 -4.95 -2.38 15.16
N GLU A 28 -4.11 -3.31 15.61
CA GLU A 28 -4.14 -3.85 16.97
C GLU A 28 -3.97 -2.78 18.05
N ARG A 29 -3.31 -1.66 17.72
CA ARG A 29 -3.12 -0.50 18.61
C ARG A 29 -4.21 0.58 18.46
N GLY A 30 -5.27 0.30 17.71
CA GLY A 30 -6.42 1.20 17.55
C GLY A 30 -6.30 2.23 16.43
N ALA A 31 -5.43 2.00 15.44
CA ALA A 31 -5.39 2.84 14.24
C ALA A 31 -6.70 2.72 13.44
N ARG A 32 -7.35 3.86 13.20
CA ARG A 32 -8.64 3.93 12.49
C ARG A 32 -8.46 3.97 10.97
N THR A 33 -7.35 4.54 10.52
CA THR A 33 -7.03 4.64 9.09
C THR A 33 -5.55 4.37 8.91
N ILE A 34 -5.18 3.59 7.89
CA ILE A 34 -3.80 3.22 7.58
C ILE A 34 -3.56 3.41 6.09
N HIS A 35 -2.51 4.17 5.77
CA HIS A 35 -2.03 4.38 4.42
C HIS A 35 -0.61 3.83 4.29
N ALA A 36 -0.37 2.99 3.28
CA ALA A 36 0.96 2.58 2.88
C ALA A 36 1.43 3.46 1.73
N ILE A 37 2.61 4.06 1.84
CA ILE A 37 3.14 5.01 0.86
C ILE A 37 4.54 4.55 0.47
N ALA A 38 4.82 4.50 -0.83
CA ALA A 38 6.17 4.31 -1.31
C ALA A 38 6.43 5.03 -2.62
N THR A 39 7.69 5.31 -2.94
CA THR A 39 8.03 5.86 -4.26
C THR A 39 7.81 4.79 -5.32
N HIS A 40 8.37 3.59 -5.11
CA HIS A 40 8.38 2.51 -6.09
C HIS A 40 7.43 1.36 -5.71
N GLY A 41 6.40 1.10 -6.52
CA GLY A 41 5.49 -0.03 -6.35
C GLY A 41 5.74 -1.15 -7.35
N LEU A 42 6.47 -2.20 -6.96
CA LEU A 42 6.79 -3.32 -7.86
C LEU A 42 5.68 -4.38 -7.90
N PHE A 43 5.06 -4.67 -6.75
CA PHE A 43 3.95 -5.62 -6.61
C PHE A 43 4.13 -6.95 -7.38
N GLY A 44 5.29 -7.58 -7.15
CA GLY A 44 5.64 -8.86 -7.77
C GLY A 44 4.83 -10.06 -7.26
N LYS A 45 5.38 -11.26 -7.43
CA LYS A 45 4.74 -12.49 -6.95
C LYS A 45 4.46 -12.41 -5.44
N GLY A 46 3.20 -12.59 -5.05
CA GLY A 46 2.76 -12.52 -3.66
C GLY A 46 2.17 -11.17 -3.24
N ALA A 47 2.03 -10.19 -4.14
CA ALA A 47 1.32 -8.94 -3.87
C ALA A 47 -0.15 -9.14 -3.45
N ASP A 48 -0.72 -10.31 -3.76
CA ASP A 48 -2.07 -10.71 -3.33
C ASP A 48 -2.26 -10.61 -1.82
N VAL A 49 -1.19 -10.80 -1.02
CA VAL A 49 -1.28 -10.70 0.45
C VAL A 49 -1.62 -9.27 0.89
N LEU A 50 -1.07 -8.27 0.20
CA LEU A 50 -1.32 -6.87 0.50
C LEU A 50 -2.74 -6.49 0.08
N PHE A 51 -3.09 -6.76 -1.18
CA PHE A 51 -4.36 -6.33 -1.76
C PHE A 51 -5.57 -7.16 -1.31
N GLY A 52 -5.35 -8.38 -0.81
CA GLY A 52 -6.40 -9.20 -0.20
C GLY A 52 -6.71 -8.84 1.25
N SER A 53 -5.94 -7.94 1.87
CA SER A 53 -6.15 -7.53 3.26
C SER A 53 -6.93 -6.23 3.36
N GLN A 54 -7.74 -6.11 4.41
CA GLN A 54 -8.41 -4.86 4.81
C GLN A 54 -7.59 -4.05 5.83
N ALA A 55 -6.38 -4.50 6.16
CA ALA A 55 -5.54 -3.79 7.13
C ALA A 55 -5.10 -2.40 6.64
N ILE A 56 -4.94 -2.23 5.33
CA ILE A 56 -4.50 -0.99 4.68
C ILE A 56 -5.67 -0.41 3.88
N ASP A 57 -6.00 0.85 4.16
CA ASP A 57 -7.12 1.53 3.49
C ASP A 57 -6.72 2.12 2.14
N ARG A 58 -5.46 2.56 2.00
CA ARG A 58 -4.87 2.99 0.72
C ARG A 58 -3.40 2.63 0.62
N THR A 59 -3.00 2.20 -0.56
CA THR A 59 -1.61 2.07 -0.99
C THR A 59 -1.35 3.14 -2.03
N ILE A 60 -0.40 4.04 -1.78
CA ILE A 60 -0.10 5.17 -2.65
C ILE A 60 1.33 4.98 -3.14
N VAL A 61 1.51 4.94 -4.46
CA VAL A 61 2.82 4.86 -5.09
C VAL A 61 2.94 5.83 -6.25
N THR A 62 4.16 6.03 -6.74
CA THR A 62 4.35 6.82 -7.97
C THR A 62 4.36 5.95 -9.21
N ASP A 63 4.27 6.58 -10.38
CA ASP A 63 4.50 5.97 -11.69
C ASP A 63 5.98 5.78 -12.07
N SER A 64 6.91 5.94 -11.11
CA SER A 64 8.35 5.75 -11.31
C SER A 64 8.78 4.36 -11.79
N VAL A 65 7.88 3.37 -11.75
CA VAL A 65 8.11 2.00 -12.24
C VAL A 65 6.92 1.58 -13.10
N ASP A 66 7.15 1.27 -14.38
CA ASP A 66 6.12 0.92 -15.38
C ASP A 66 5.19 -0.22 -14.95
N LEU A 67 5.69 -1.15 -14.13
CA LEU A 67 4.95 -2.31 -13.64
C LEU A 67 3.72 -1.92 -12.80
N VAL A 68 3.67 -0.70 -12.26
CA VAL A 68 2.54 -0.25 -11.44
C VAL A 68 1.24 -0.15 -12.24
N ALA A 69 1.30 0.25 -13.52
CA ALA A 69 0.14 0.32 -14.39
C ALA A 69 -0.44 -1.08 -14.66
N VAL A 70 0.42 -2.06 -14.91
CA VAL A 70 0.04 -3.47 -15.06
C VAL A 70 -0.56 -4.01 -13.76
N THR A 71 -0.01 -3.62 -12.61
CA THR A 71 -0.52 -4.01 -11.31
C THR A 71 -1.94 -3.50 -11.10
N LYS A 72 -2.21 -2.22 -11.42
CA LYS A 72 -3.55 -1.64 -11.29
C LYS A 72 -4.57 -2.34 -12.19
N ALA A 73 -4.17 -2.75 -13.40
CA ALA A 73 -5.01 -3.54 -14.29
C ALA A 73 -5.27 -4.97 -13.75
N ARG A 74 -4.28 -5.59 -13.10
CA ARG A 74 -4.40 -6.91 -12.48
C ARG A 74 -5.27 -6.91 -11.22
N TYR A 75 -5.23 -5.81 -10.45
CA TYR A 75 -5.98 -5.63 -9.21
C TYR A 75 -6.88 -4.39 -9.30
N PRO A 76 -7.93 -4.39 -10.13
CA PRO A 76 -8.74 -3.20 -10.39
C PRO A 76 -9.44 -2.68 -9.13
N GLN A 77 -9.75 -3.57 -8.19
CA GLN A 77 -10.41 -3.26 -6.92
C GLN A 77 -9.43 -2.98 -5.77
N ALA A 78 -8.12 -3.14 -5.99
CA ALA A 78 -7.15 -2.83 -4.95
C ALA A 78 -7.20 -1.33 -4.63
N PRO A 79 -7.02 -0.95 -3.36
CA PRO A 79 -6.95 0.44 -2.94
C PRO A 79 -5.59 1.05 -3.30
N LEU A 80 -5.17 0.92 -4.55
CA LEU A 80 -3.90 1.37 -5.11
C LEU A 80 -4.07 2.70 -5.85
N ASP A 81 -3.55 3.78 -5.30
CA ASP A 81 -3.49 5.08 -5.95
C ASP A 81 -2.10 5.27 -6.57
N ILE A 82 -2.06 5.73 -7.83
CA ILE A 82 -0.82 6.01 -8.56
C ILE A 82 -0.73 7.53 -8.75
N VAL A 83 0.37 8.11 -8.30
CA VAL A 83 0.65 9.55 -8.39
C VAL A 83 1.73 9.78 -9.44
N PRO A 84 1.64 10.82 -10.29
CA PRO A 84 2.72 11.18 -11.19
C PRO A 84 4.02 11.46 -10.41
N SER A 85 5.14 10.97 -10.93
CA SER A 85 6.48 11.24 -10.38
C SER A 85 7.06 12.59 -10.83
N THR A 86 6.37 13.31 -11.71
CA THR A 86 6.76 14.62 -12.29
C THR A 86 5.92 15.77 -11.77
#